data_AF-A0A0F9TIV5-F1
#
_entry.id   AF-A0A0F9TIV5-F1
#
_cell.length_a   1.000
_cell.length_b   1.000
_cell.length_c   1.000
_cell.angle_alpha   90.00
_cell.angle_beta   90.00
_cell.angle_gamma   90.00
#
_symmetry.space_group_name_H-M   'P 1'
#
loop_
_entity.id
_entity.type
_entity.pdbx_description
1 polymer ?
#
loop_
_entity_poly.entity_id
_entity_poly.type
_entity_poly.pdbx_seq_one_letter_code
_entity_poly.pdbx_strand_id
1 'polypeptide(L)'
;MKLWTKYAQGDCLDQLKRLPEASVDLIVTDPPYGLTPVDPKKPGGGSGTNGFMGKAWDAAVPPVEVWRECLRVLKPGGFAFVMSSPRQDCMARMILNLEDADFVTGFSHISWVYFTGFPKSHNLSKATDRRAGVERKVIGKRYHPTLKDKTKVNRQGKQQFHGNNSIKDEWDITAPSTPEAKVLDGAYAGMQLKPAQEPILVVMKPLDQATYLDQALSNGKGCSWLDDCRIPTGENHANRDRIGERTKDQRYTDKGNTNFAATPGPRGGDGAGRFPANVLVSDDALDDGIKRTTNSTGSHAPSDYETDWMERKFKAGAAAPYGTNSGSASRYFDL
;
A
#
# COMPACT_ATOMS: atom_id res chain seq x y z
N MET A 1 30.02 5.54 -14.61
CA MET A 1 29.86 4.51 -13.55
C MET A 1 29.41 3.23 -14.22
N LYS A 2 30.15 2.12 -14.11
CA LYS A 2 29.67 0.82 -14.63
C LYS A 2 28.62 0.28 -13.67
N LEU A 3 27.41 0.04 -14.16
CA LEU A 3 26.39 -0.71 -13.43
C LEU A 3 26.81 -2.18 -13.45
N TRP A 4 26.93 -2.80 -12.28
CA TRP A 4 27.21 -4.21 -12.14
C TRP A 4 25.98 -4.86 -11.50
N THR A 5 25.44 -5.88 -12.16
CA THR A 5 24.37 -6.70 -11.60
C THR A 5 24.97 -8.04 -11.22
N LYS A 6 24.81 -8.44 -9.95
CA LYS A 6 25.26 -9.74 -9.45
C LYS A 6 24.05 -10.53 -9.02
N TYR A 7 23.91 -11.74 -9.55
CA TYR A 7 22.91 -12.70 -9.11
C TYR A 7 23.58 -13.76 -8.24
N ALA A 8 22.88 -14.20 -7.20
CA ALA A 8 23.29 -15.29 -6.33
C ALA A 8 22.16 -16.32 -6.28
N GLN A 9 22.51 -17.59 -6.49
CA GLN A 9 21.58 -18.71 -6.38
C GLN A 9 21.84 -19.45 -5.07
N GLY A 10 20.80 -19.60 -4.24
CA GLY A 10 20.87 -20.35 -2.99
C GLY A 10 19.89 -19.83 -1.95
N ASP A 11 19.95 -20.40 -0.75
CA ASP A 11 19.24 -19.88 0.41
C ASP A 11 19.72 -18.47 0.76
N CYS A 12 18.80 -17.55 1.02
CA CYS A 12 19.15 -16.15 1.23
C CYS A 12 20.00 -15.93 2.48
N LEU A 13 19.78 -16.70 3.55
CA LEU A 13 20.57 -16.58 4.78
C LEU A 13 22.03 -16.92 4.52
N ASP A 14 22.27 -17.99 3.76
CA ASP A 14 23.63 -18.42 3.39
C ASP A 14 24.32 -17.44 2.44
N GLN A 15 23.57 -16.77 1.56
CA GLN A 15 24.12 -15.73 0.69
C GLN A 15 24.43 -14.44 1.46
N LEU A 16 23.55 -14.01 2.37
CA LEU A 16 23.74 -12.81 3.18
C LEU A 16 25.01 -12.92 4.05
N LYS A 17 25.27 -14.09 4.65
CA LYS A 17 26.50 -14.36 5.44
C LYS A 17 27.80 -14.15 4.67
N ARG A 18 27.77 -14.21 3.33
CA ARG A 18 28.94 -13.99 2.47
C ARG A 18 29.20 -12.50 2.18
N LEU A 19 28.22 -11.64 2.44
CA LEU A 19 28.36 -10.20 2.25
C LEU A 19 29.05 -9.58 3.49
N PRO A 20 29.98 -8.62 3.30
CA PRO A 20 30.58 -7.90 4.41
C PRO A 20 29.53 -7.14 5.22
N GLU A 21 29.82 -6.91 6.49
CA GLU A 21 29.03 -6.02 7.34
C GLU A 21 28.98 -4.60 6.75
N ALA A 22 27.85 -3.90 6.93
CA ALA A 22 27.64 -2.52 6.50
C ALA A 22 28.06 -2.24 5.03
N SER A 23 27.82 -3.21 4.14
CA SER A 23 28.16 -3.13 2.72
C SER A 23 26.99 -2.77 1.81
N VAL A 24 25.76 -2.83 2.33
CA VAL A 24 24.51 -2.58 1.59
C VAL A 24 23.94 -1.22 1.95
N ASP A 25 23.53 -0.46 0.94
CA ASP A 25 23.02 0.91 1.09
C ASP A 25 21.50 1.01 1.30
N LEU A 26 20.76 0.03 0.77
CA LEU A 26 19.30 -0.05 0.74
C LEU A 26 18.90 -1.51 0.55
N ILE A 27 17.89 -1.97 1.27
CA ILE A 27 17.24 -3.27 1.03
C ILE A 27 15.84 -3.02 0.49
N VAL A 28 15.49 -3.69 -0.61
CA VAL A 28 14.11 -3.77 -1.12
C VAL A 28 13.83 -5.24 -1.35
N THR A 29 12.81 -5.78 -0.68
CA THR A 29 12.57 -7.23 -0.67
C THR A 29 11.09 -7.57 -0.66
N ASP A 30 10.77 -8.63 -1.38
CA ASP A 30 9.47 -9.30 -1.40
C ASP A 30 9.65 -10.71 -0.79
N PRO A 31 9.62 -10.81 0.56
CA PRO A 31 9.83 -12.08 1.25
C PRO A 31 8.58 -12.97 1.18
N PRO A 32 8.69 -14.25 1.55
CA PRO A 32 7.51 -15.04 1.90
C PRO A 32 6.63 -14.32 2.94
N TYR A 33 5.33 -14.27 2.70
CA TYR A 33 4.34 -13.59 3.53
C TYR A 33 3.77 -14.50 4.64
N GLY A 34 3.99 -15.80 4.56
CA GLY A 34 3.45 -16.74 5.53
C GLY A 34 1.95 -16.98 5.34
N LEU A 35 1.45 -17.06 4.10
CA LEU A 35 0.03 -17.17 3.77
C LEU A 35 -0.57 -18.55 4.04
N THR A 36 -0.06 -19.25 5.05
CA THR A 36 -0.69 -20.44 5.61
C THR A 36 -2.16 -20.18 5.93
N PRO A 37 -3.10 -21.07 5.57
CA PRO A 37 -4.52 -20.89 5.86
C PRO A 37 -4.79 -20.63 7.34
N VAL A 38 -5.74 -19.73 7.61
CA VAL A 38 -6.19 -19.43 8.97
C VAL A 38 -6.93 -20.65 9.54
N ASP A 39 -6.49 -21.12 10.70
CA ASP A 39 -7.20 -22.12 11.50
C ASP A 39 -8.09 -21.38 12.51
N PRO A 40 -9.43 -21.38 12.34
CA PRO A 40 -10.33 -20.65 13.23
C PRO A 40 -10.37 -21.21 14.66
N LYS A 41 -9.77 -22.38 14.91
CA LYS A 41 -9.67 -22.99 16.24
C LYS A 41 -8.35 -22.66 16.95
N LYS A 42 -7.39 -22.05 16.26
CA LYS A 42 -6.08 -21.70 16.82
C LYS A 42 -5.92 -20.19 16.84
N PRO A 43 -5.93 -19.56 18.03
CA PRO A 43 -5.56 -18.15 18.14
C PRO A 43 -4.07 -17.98 17.78
N GLY A 44 -3.73 -16.83 17.21
CA GLY A 44 -2.42 -16.62 16.60
C GLY A 44 -2.36 -17.11 15.15
N GLY A 45 -1.50 -16.50 14.34
CA GLY A 45 -1.50 -16.74 12.90
C GLY A 45 -1.04 -18.12 12.44
N GLY A 46 -1.15 -18.38 11.13
CA GLY A 46 -0.91 -19.66 10.47
C GLY A 46 0.22 -20.51 11.06
N SER A 47 -0.16 -21.64 11.66
CA SER A 47 0.67 -22.66 12.34
C SER A 47 0.74 -23.99 11.57
N GLY A 48 0.52 -23.91 10.26
CA GLY A 48 0.50 -25.05 9.33
C GLY A 48 1.77 -25.13 8.47
N THR A 49 1.93 -26.25 7.78
CA THR A 49 3.05 -26.53 6.87
C THR A 49 2.76 -26.12 5.42
N ASN A 50 1.55 -25.65 5.14
CA ASN A 50 1.03 -25.38 3.80
C ASN A 50 0.89 -23.85 3.64
N GLY A 51 1.88 -23.20 3.02
CA GLY A 51 1.82 -21.79 2.67
C GLY A 51 0.90 -21.48 1.49
N PHE A 52 1.15 -20.37 0.78
CA PHE A 52 0.41 -20.03 -0.43
C PHE A 52 0.29 -21.21 -1.40
N MET A 53 -0.95 -21.56 -1.76
CA MET A 53 -1.27 -22.71 -2.64
C MET A 53 -0.63 -24.04 -2.20
N GLY A 54 -0.45 -24.25 -0.89
CA GLY A 54 0.15 -25.46 -0.34
C GLY A 54 1.67 -25.53 -0.49
N LYS A 55 2.34 -24.42 -0.81
CA LYS A 55 3.79 -24.38 -0.96
C LYS A 55 4.47 -24.07 0.37
N ALA A 56 5.41 -24.92 0.77
CA ALA A 56 6.07 -24.83 2.08
C ALA A 56 6.94 -23.57 2.24
N TRP A 57 7.47 -23.01 1.14
CA TRP A 57 8.31 -21.80 1.19
C TRP A 57 7.56 -20.56 1.71
N ASP A 58 6.22 -20.56 1.64
CA ASP A 58 5.37 -19.48 2.15
C ASP A 58 4.58 -19.88 3.40
N ALA A 59 5.03 -20.91 4.11
CA ALA A 59 4.34 -21.37 5.31
C ALA A 59 4.46 -20.38 6.48
N ALA A 60 5.56 -19.63 6.53
CA ALA A 60 5.83 -18.62 7.54
C ALA A 60 6.55 -17.42 6.90
N VAL A 61 6.55 -16.29 7.62
CA VAL A 61 7.44 -15.16 7.31
C VAL A 61 8.89 -15.54 7.60
N PRO A 62 9.90 -14.87 7.01
CA PRO A 62 11.30 -15.15 7.31
C PRO A 62 11.58 -15.05 8.81
N PRO A 63 12.38 -15.97 9.36
CA PRO A 63 12.72 -15.97 10.77
C PRO A 63 13.69 -14.83 11.10
N VAL A 64 13.81 -14.51 12.40
CA VAL A 64 14.61 -13.38 12.91
C VAL A 64 16.06 -13.43 12.43
N GLU A 65 16.64 -14.63 12.26
CA GLU A 65 18.02 -14.82 11.80
C GLU A 65 18.27 -14.24 10.41
N VAL A 66 17.28 -14.33 9.50
CA VAL A 66 17.38 -13.71 8.18
C VAL A 66 17.42 -12.20 8.31
N TRP A 67 16.57 -11.64 9.17
CA TRP A 67 16.51 -10.21 9.41
C TRP A 67 17.78 -9.68 10.11
N ARG A 68 18.36 -10.43 11.04
CA ARG A 68 19.65 -10.08 11.67
C ARG A 68 20.78 -10.00 10.64
N GLU A 69 20.82 -10.94 9.69
CA GLU A 69 21.80 -10.86 8.60
C GLU A 69 21.53 -9.70 7.65
N CYS A 70 20.26 -9.39 7.35
CA CYS A 70 19.88 -8.17 6.63
C CYS A 70 20.36 -6.90 7.38
N LEU A 71 20.13 -6.81 8.69
CA LEU A 71 20.59 -5.68 9.50
C LEU A 71 22.12 -5.58 9.52
N ARG A 72 22.83 -6.70 9.63
CA ARG A 72 24.30 -6.74 9.62
C ARG A 72 24.86 -6.15 8.34
N VAL A 73 24.35 -6.58 7.18
CA VAL A 73 24.87 -6.11 5.88
C VAL A 73 24.45 -4.67 5.57
N LEU A 74 23.34 -4.18 6.12
CA LEU A 74 22.86 -2.81 5.93
C LEU A 74 23.76 -1.80 6.66
N LYS A 75 24.05 -0.67 6.02
CA LYS A 75 24.76 0.45 6.65
C LYS A 75 23.89 1.09 7.74
N PRO A 76 24.49 1.59 8.85
CA PRO A 76 23.78 2.34 9.89
C PRO A 76 22.97 3.51 9.31
N GLY A 77 21.72 3.66 9.75
CA GLY A 77 20.74 4.58 9.16
C GLY A 77 20.22 4.20 7.76
N GLY A 78 20.65 3.07 7.20
CA GLY A 78 20.13 2.55 5.94
C GLY A 78 18.70 2.04 6.09
N PHE A 79 17.88 2.26 5.07
CA PHE A 79 16.48 1.81 5.06
C PHE A 79 16.33 0.43 4.41
N ALA A 80 15.31 -0.29 4.84
CA ALA A 80 14.77 -1.46 4.16
C ALA A 80 13.27 -1.29 3.90
N PHE A 81 12.85 -1.67 2.70
CA PHE A 81 11.46 -1.70 2.27
C PHE A 81 11.05 -3.16 2.08
N VAL A 82 10.13 -3.63 2.93
CA VAL A 82 9.75 -5.04 3.04
C VAL A 82 8.29 -5.20 2.65
N MET A 83 8.02 -5.84 1.51
CA MET A 83 6.65 -6.16 1.13
C MET A 83 6.05 -7.16 2.13
N SER A 84 4.75 -7.05 2.39
CA SER A 84 4.08 -7.92 3.35
C SER A 84 2.61 -8.12 2.99
N SER A 85 1.98 -9.10 3.64
CA SER A 85 0.55 -9.35 3.47
C SER A 85 -0.28 -8.33 4.23
N PRO A 86 -1.45 -7.90 3.70
CA PRO A 86 -2.45 -7.16 4.49
C PRO A 86 -3.11 -8.02 5.58
N ARG A 87 -2.84 -9.33 5.63
CA ARG A 87 -3.37 -10.22 6.68
C ARG A 87 -2.71 -9.87 8.02
N GLN A 88 -3.54 -9.51 8.99
CA GLN A 88 -3.09 -8.92 10.26
C GLN A 88 -2.05 -9.77 11.00
N ASP A 89 -2.22 -11.09 11.02
CA ASP A 89 -1.31 -12.00 11.70
C ASP A 89 0.04 -12.18 10.98
N CYS A 90 0.07 -12.06 9.65
CA CYS A 90 1.29 -12.06 8.86
C CYS A 90 2.05 -10.76 9.05
N MET A 91 1.34 -9.63 8.92
CA MET A 91 1.92 -8.31 9.07
C MET A 91 2.50 -8.12 10.46
N ALA A 92 1.75 -8.48 11.52
CA ALA A 92 2.22 -8.38 12.90
C ALA A 92 3.48 -9.24 13.13
N ARG A 93 3.50 -10.49 12.66
CA ARG A 93 4.68 -11.36 12.81
C ARG A 93 5.89 -10.85 12.02
N MET A 94 5.68 -10.30 10.84
CA MET A 94 6.75 -9.67 10.06
C MET A 94 7.36 -8.49 10.84
N ILE A 95 6.53 -7.61 11.40
CA ILE A 95 6.98 -6.46 12.19
C ILE A 95 7.73 -6.92 13.44
N LEU A 96 7.17 -7.86 14.21
CA LEU A 96 7.80 -8.40 15.41
C LEU A 96 9.16 -9.05 15.09
N ASN A 97 9.25 -9.82 14.00
CA ASN A 97 10.53 -10.44 13.61
C ASN A 97 11.59 -9.40 13.20
N LEU A 98 11.17 -8.26 12.63
CA LEU A 98 12.06 -7.14 12.30
C LEU A 98 12.52 -6.41 13.58
N GLU A 99 11.62 -6.22 14.56
CA GLU A 99 11.95 -5.64 15.87
C GLU A 99 12.90 -6.54 16.66
N ASP A 100 12.66 -7.85 16.70
CA ASP A 100 13.53 -8.85 17.35
C ASP A 100 14.91 -8.98 16.68
N ALA A 101 15.04 -8.43 15.47
CA ALA A 101 16.29 -8.27 14.73
C ALA A 101 16.89 -6.87 14.85
N ASP A 102 16.39 -6.02 15.76
CA ASP A 102 16.85 -4.68 16.09
C ASP A 102 16.67 -3.61 14.99
N PHE A 103 15.74 -3.80 14.05
CA PHE A 103 15.33 -2.73 13.15
C PHE A 103 14.48 -1.67 13.88
N VAL A 104 14.65 -0.41 13.48
CA VAL A 104 13.71 0.67 13.83
C VAL A 104 12.45 0.54 12.96
N THR A 105 11.31 0.28 13.58
CA THR A 105 10.01 0.03 12.93
C THR A 105 8.99 1.16 13.08
N GLY A 106 9.35 2.24 13.77
CA GLY A 106 8.44 3.36 14.10
C GLY A 106 7.99 4.24 12.92
N PHE A 107 8.24 3.83 11.68
CA PHE A 107 7.83 4.56 10.48
C PHE A 107 6.44 4.11 10.00
N SER A 108 5.75 4.99 9.28
CA SER A 108 4.52 4.60 8.59
C SER A 108 4.84 3.72 7.39
N HIS A 109 4.11 2.61 7.24
CA HIS A 109 4.20 1.78 6.03
C HIS A 109 3.63 2.54 4.81
N ILE A 110 4.08 2.12 3.63
CA ILE A 110 3.52 2.57 2.36
C ILE A 110 2.46 1.56 1.93
N SER A 111 1.26 2.02 1.55
CA SER A 111 0.18 1.17 1.07
C SER A 111 0.17 1.12 -0.45
N TRP A 112 0.44 -0.05 -1.03
CA TRP A 112 0.25 -0.27 -2.46
C TRP A 112 -1.18 -0.76 -2.73
N VAL A 113 -1.97 0.04 -3.44
CA VAL A 113 -3.38 -0.20 -3.75
C VAL A 113 -3.54 -0.59 -5.22
N TYR A 114 -4.28 -1.67 -5.49
CA TYR A 114 -4.41 -2.24 -6.84
C TYR A 114 -5.76 -2.93 -7.07
N PHE A 115 -6.17 -3.08 -8.34
CA PHE A 115 -7.46 -3.67 -8.70
C PHE A 115 -7.42 -5.20 -8.87
N THR A 116 -6.28 -5.79 -9.21
CA THR A 116 -6.15 -7.15 -9.76
C THR A 116 -6.23 -8.32 -8.77
N GLY A 117 -6.56 -8.10 -7.49
CA GLY A 117 -6.65 -9.18 -6.50
C GLY A 117 -7.70 -10.27 -6.81
N PHE A 118 -7.54 -11.46 -6.22
CA PHE A 118 -8.49 -12.57 -6.34
C PHE A 118 -9.32 -12.76 -5.06
N PRO A 119 -10.64 -12.99 -5.13
CA PRO A 119 -11.43 -13.41 -3.97
C PRO A 119 -10.87 -14.70 -3.36
N LYS A 120 -10.79 -14.76 -2.03
CA LYS A 120 -10.17 -15.89 -1.31
C LYS A 120 -11.16 -16.73 -0.49
N SER A 121 -12.38 -16.25 -0.29
CA SER A 121 -13.36 -16.95 0.54
C SER A 121 -14.01 -18.16 -0.15
N HIS A 122 -14.43 -19.13 0.66
CA HIS A 122 -15.07 -20.36 0.24
C HIS A 122 -16.60 -20.26 0.40
N ASN A 123 -17.37 -20.63 -0.63
CA ASN A 123 -18.84 -20.59 -0.57
C ASN A 123 -19.39 -21.79 0.24
N LEU A 124 -20.09 -21.50 1.33
CA LEU A 124 -20.56 -22.52 2.28
C LEU A 124 -21.71 -23.37 1.75
N SER A 125 -22.64 -22.80 0.98
CA SER A 125 -23.71 -23.57 0.34
C SER A 125 -23.16 -24.68 -0.56
N LYS A 126 -22.19 -24.34 -1.41
CA LYS A 126 -21.53 -25.31 -2.30
C LYS A 126 -20.72 -26.35 -1.52
N ALA A 127 -20.09 -25.94 -0.42
CA ALA A 127 -19.36 -26.84 0.47
C ALA A 127 -20.28 -27.88 1.12
N THR A 128 -21.47 -27.45 1.56
CA THR A 128 -22.48 -28.29 2.20
C THR A 128 -22.99 -29.38 1.26
N ASP A 129 -23.42 -29.03 0.05
CA ASP A 129 -23.86 -30.01 -0.94
C ASP A 129 -22.74 -30.99 -1.32
N ARG A 130 -21.51 -30.48 -1.49
CA ARG A 130 -20.33 -31.32 -1.75
C ARG A 130 -20.08 -32.31 -0.62
N ARG A 131 -20.19 -31.86 0.64
CA ARG A 131 -20.01 -32.72 1.82
C ARG A 131 -21.10 -33.79 1.92
N ALA A 132 -22.33 -33.46 1.52
CA ALA A 132 -23.44 -34.41 1.44
C ALA A 132 -23.35 -35.36 0.24
N GLY A 133 -22.38 -35.16 -0.67
CA GLY A 133 -22.21 -35.97 -1.88
C GLY A 133 -23.33 -35.79 -2.91
N VAL A 134 -24.07 -34.66 -2.86
CA VAL A 134 -25.19 -34.41 -3.77
C VAL A 134 -24.77 -33.51 -4.93
N GLU A 135 -25.28 -33.80 -6.12
CA GLU A 135 -25.11 -32.93 -7.27
C GLU A 135 -26.03 -31.71 -7.18
N ARG A 136 -25.54 -30.57 -7.66
CA ARG A 136 -26.31 -29.33 -7.72
C ARG A 136 -26.92 -29.16 -9.11
N LYS A 137 -28.21 -28.84 -9.17
CA LYS A 137 -28.90 -28.57 -10.43
C LYS A 137 -28.32 -27.32 -11.09
N VAL A 138 -27.86 -27.45 -12.33
CA VAL A 138 -27.47 -26.30 -13.17
C VAL A 138 -28.74 -25.56 -13.60
N ILE A 139 -28.79 -24.27 -13.29
CA ILE A 139 -29.92 -23.39 -13.60
C ILE A 139 -29.56 -22.28 -14.61
N GLY A 140 -28.29 -22.21 -15.00
CA GLY A 140 -27.81 -21.26 -15.98
C GLY A 140 -26.32 -21.36 -16.20
N LYS A 141 -25.81 -20.51 -17.07
CA LYS A 141 -24.38 -20.39 -17.37
C LYS A 141 -23.94 -18.94 -17.30
N ARG A 142 -22.74 -18.72 -16.76
CA ARG A 142 -22.03 -17.43 -16.75
C ARG A 142 -20.79 -17.53 -17.63
N TYR A 143 -20.50 -16.46 -18.35
CA TYR A 143 -19.30 -16.33 -19.18
C TYR A 143 -18.33 -15.29 -18.61
N HIS A 144 -17.07 -15.37 -19.01
CA HIS A 144 -16.05 -14.39 -18.61
C HIS A 144 -16.41 -13.01 -19.17
N PRO A 145 -16.29 -11.91 -18.39
CA PRO A 145 -16.69 -10.58 -18.84
C PRO A 145 -15.98 -10.09 -20.10
N THR A 146 -14.76 -10.58 -20.35
CA THR A 146 -13.97 -10.20 -21.53
C THR A 146 -14.08 -11.18 -22.70
N LEU A 147 -14.91 -12.23 -22.57
CA LEU A 147 -15.12 -13.20 -23.65
C LEU A 147 -15.98 -12.58 -24.76
N LYS A 148 -15.34 -12.24 -25.89
CA LYS A 148 -16.01 -11.65 -27.05
C LYS A 148 -16.80 -12.66 -27.88
N ASP A 149 -16.32 -13.89 -27.96
CA ASP A 149 -16.93 -14.98 -28.75
C ASP A 149 -17.28 -16.16 -27.82
N LYS A 150 -18.57 -16.34 -27.58
CA LYS A 150 -19.10 -17.39 -26.67
C LYS A 150 -18.90 -18.80 -27.19
N THR A 151 -18.48 -18.98 -28.45
CA THR A 151 -18.12 -20.31 -28.99
C THR A 151 -16.69 -20.71 -28.62
N LYS A 152 -15.86 -19.76 -28.19
CA LYS A 152 -14.43 -19.95 -27.88
C LYS A 152 -14.16 -19.87 -26.39
N VAL A 153 -14.84 -20.72 -25.62
CA VAL A 153 -14.77 -20.74 -24.15
C VAL A 153 -13.46 -21.29 -23.60
N ASN A 154 -12.63 -21.95 -24.41
CA ASN A 154 -11.35 -22.49 -23.96
C ASN A 154 -10.22 -21.51 -24.25
N ARG A 155 -9.56 -21.03 -23.20
CA ARG A 155 -8.39 -20.16 -23.29
C ARG A 155 -7.13 -20.91 -22.87
N GLN A 156 -6.09 -20.87 -23.69
CA GLN A 156 -4.75 -21.24 -23.23
C GLN A 156 -4.26 -20.15 -22.28
N GLY A 157 -4.05 -20.51 -21.01
CA GLY A 157 -3.47 -19.59 -20.04
C GLY A 157 -2.03 -19.27 -20.41
N LYS A 158 -1.79 -18.18 -21.13
CA LYS A 158 -0.44 -17.65 -21.28
C LYS A 158 -0.05 -16.96 -19.96
N GLN A 159 0.85 -17.60 -19.22
CA GLN A 159 1.80 -16.97 -18.28
C GLN A 159 1.36 -16.47 -16.89
N GLN A 160 0.21 -16.82 -16.33
CA GLN A 160 -0.11 -16.44 -14.93
C GLN A 160 0.08 -17.54 -13.89
N PHE A 161 0.21 -18.79 -14.31
CA PHE A 161 0.45 -19.91 -13.42
C PHE A 161 1.46 -20.83 -14.12
N HIS A 162 2.54 -21.24 -13.46
CA HIS A 162 3.52 -22.16 -14.01
C HIS A 162 2.88 -23.56 -14.28
N GLY A 163 2.18 -23.70 -15.40
CA GLY A 163 1.55 -24.95 -15.87
C GLY A 163 0.69 -24.76 -17.12
N ASN A 164 0.64 -25.80 -17.98
CA ASN A 164 -0.23 -25.87 -19.16
C ASN A 164 -1.71 -26.05 -18.77
N ASN A 165 -2.31 -25.06 -18.09
CA ASN A 165 -3.73 -25.11 -17.73
C ASN A 165 -4.58 -24.43 -18.81
N SER A 166 -5.52 -25.19 -19.39
CA SER A 166 -6.64 -24.63 -20.14
C SER A 166 -7.65 -24.04 -19.15
N ILE A 167 -7.96 -22.77 -19.29
CA ILE A 167 -8.97 -22.09 -18.49
C ILE A 167 -10.27 -22.08 -19.31
N LYS A 168 -11.37 -22.51 -18.71
CA LYS A 168 -12.71 -22.33 -19.30
C LYS A 168 -13.27 -20.98 -18.86
N ASP A 169 -13.64 -20.15 -19.84
CA ASP A 169 -14.32 -18.86 -19.68
C ASP A 169 -15.86 -19.02 -19.59
N GLU A 170 -16.33 -20.22 -19.26
CA GLU A 170 -17.74 -20.57 -19.02
C GLU A 170 -17.85 -21.34 -17.68
N TRP A 171 -18.81 -20.94 -16.85
CA TRP A 171 -19.08 -21.54 -15.54
C TRP A 171 -20.57 -21.77 -15.34
N ASP A 172 -20.92 -22.93 -14.77
CA ASP A 172 -22.30 -23.24 -14.40
C ASP A 172 -22.77 -22.43 -13.19
N ILE A 173 -23.99 -21.90 -13.29
CA ILE A 173 -24.75 -21.35 -12.17
C ILE A 173 -25.62 -22.47 -11.62
N THR A 174 -25.47 -22.77 -10.34
CA THR A 174 -26.07 -23.95 -9.70
C THR A 174 -26.92 -23.58 -8.48
N ALA A 175 -28.13 -24.13 -8.38
CA ALA A 175 -28.99 -23.96 -7.21
C ALA A 175 -28.57 -24.91 -6.05
N PRO A 176 -28.80 -24.54 -4.78
CA PRO A 176 -28.57 -25.43 -3.64
C PRO A 176 -29.53 -26.62 -3.63
N SER A 177 -29.00 -27.80 -3.31
CA SER A 177 -29.76 -29.07 -3.35
C SER A 177 -30.34 -29.43 -1.97
N THR A 178 -29.52 -29.47 -0.90
CA THR A 178 -30.02 -29.85 0.44
C THR A 178 -30.71 -28.69 1.17
N PRO A 179 -31.59 -28.97 2.16
CA PRO A 179 -32.17 -27.94 3.02
C PRO A 179 -31.11 -27.06 3.71
N GLU A 180 -30.02 -27.65 4.18
CA GLU A 180 -28.91 -26.93 4.84
C GLU A 180 -28.15 -26.04 3.85
N ALA A 181 -27.94 -26.50 2.62
CA ALA A 181 -27.31 -25.69 1.58
C ALA A 181 -28.19 -24.51 1.14
N LYS A 182 -29.52 -24.63 1.22
CA LYS A 182 -30.47 -23.53 0.98
C LYS A 182 -30.39 -22.49 2.09
N VAL A 183 -30.27 -22.91 3.36
CA VAL A 183 -30.07 -21.99 4.50
C VAL A 183 -28.77 -21.18 4.35
N LEU A 184 -27.72 -21.79 3.80
CA LEU A 184 -26.41 -21.15 3.60
C LEU A 184 -26.24 -20.53 2.20
N ASP A 185 -27.31 -20.36 1.42
CA ASP A 185 -27.18 -19.83 0.06
C ASP A 185 -26.63 -18.39 0.08
N GLY A 186 -25.62 -18.15 -0.74
CA GLY A 186 -24.85 -16.89 -0.73
C GLY A 186 -23.87 -16.72 0.44
N ALA A 187 -23.82 -17.63 1.42
CA ALA A 187 -22.89 -17.52 2.55
C ALA A 187 -21.46 -17.94 2.18
N TYR A 188 -20.49 -17.26 2.81
CA TYR A 188 -19.05 -17.44 2.60
C TYR A 188 -18.32 -17.70 3.92
N ALA A 189 -17.23 -18.46 3.86
CA ALA A 189 -16.44 -18.82 5.03
C ALA A 189 -15.57 -17.65 5.50
N GLY A 190 -15.79 -17.23 6.75
CA GLY A 190 -15.03 -16.15 7.39
C GLY A 190 -15.16 -14.80 6.69
N MET A 191 -14.36 -13.82 7.14
CA MET A 191 -14.28 -12.48 6.55
C MET A 191 -13.04 -12.36 5.65
N GLN A 192 -13.01 -13.13 4.56
CA GLN A 192 -11.89 -13.11 3.60
C GLN A 192 -12.25 -12.30 2.36
N LEU A 193 -12.18 -10.97 2.51
CA LEU A 193 -12.35 -10.05 1.41
C LEU A 193 -11.23 -10.23 0.38
N LYS A 194 -11.53 -9.88 -0.87
CA LYS A 194 -10.50 -9.78 -1.91
C LYS A 194 -9.46 -8.73 -1.45
N PRO A 195 -8.16 -9.07 -1.38
CA PRO A 195 -7.12 -8.08 -1.15
C PRO A 195 -7.10 -7.06 -2.30
N ALA A 196 -6.96 -5.79 -1.94
CA ALA A 196 -6.80 -4.66 -2.86
C ALA A 196 -5.70 -3.70 -2.37
N GLN A 197 -4.96 -4.10 -1.35
CA GLN A 197 -3.88 -3.33 -0.75
C GLN A 197 -2.81 -4.28 -0.21
N GLU A 198 -1.55 -3.91 -0.40
CA GLU A 198 -0.39 -4.55 0.22
C GLU A 198 0.45 -3.51 0.97
N PRO A 199 0.80 -3.76 2.24
CA PRO A 199 1.71 -2.91 2.98
C PRO A 199 3.17 -3.17 2.57
N ILE A 200 3.91 -2.10 2.35
CA ILE A 200 5.37 -2.07 2.26
C ILE A 200 5.87 -1.49 3.58
N LEU A 201 6.42 -2.35 4.43
CA LEU A 201 6.98 -1.93 5.71
C LEU A 201 8.25 -1.12 5.45
N VAL A 202 8.35 0.03 6.10
CA VAL A 202 9.53 0.89 6.05
C VAL A 202 10.25 0.72 7.38
N VAL A 203 11.46 0.20 7.34
CA VAL A 203 12.29 0.00 8.53
C VAL A 203 13.69 0.52 8.29
N MET A 204 14.44 0.76 9.35
CA MET A 204 15.79 1.33 9.25
C MET A 204 16.73 0.65 10.23
N LYS A 205 17.99 0.45 9.85
CA LYS A 205 19.03 0.12 10.82
C LYS A 205 19.20 1.30 11.79
N PRO A 206 19.35 1.08 13.11
CA PRO A 206 19.65 2.15 14.05
C PRO A 206 20.83 3.02 13.60
N LEU A 207 20.81 4.28 14.03
CA LEU A 207 21.89 5.22 13.78
C LEU A 207 23.11 4.84 14.62
N ASP A 208 24.31 5.07 14.08
CA ASP A 208 25.54 5.09 14.89
C ASP A 208 25.71 6.44 15.58
N GLN A 209 25.19 7.51 14.96
CA GLN A 209 25.27 8.87 15.48
C GLN A 209 24.04 9.23 16.32
N ALA A 210 24.18 10.22 17.20
CA ALA A 210 23.11 10.65 18.11
C ALA A 210 21.94 11.33 17.38
N THR A 211 22.18 11.95 16.22
CA THR A 211 21.16 12.68 15.46
C THR A 211 21.14 12.25 13.99
N TYR A 212 19.99 12.42 13.33
CA TYR A 212 19.84 12.17 11.90
C TYR A 212 20.77 13.05 11.05
N LEU A 213 21.00 14.31 11.47
CA LEU A 213 21.90 15.22 10.75
C LEU A 213 23.34 14.70 10.80
N ASP A 214 23.82 14.33 11.99
CA ASP A 214 25.17 13.80 12.16
C ASP A 214 25.33 12.47 11.40
N GLN A 215 24.31 11.61 11.41
CA GLN A 215 24.31 10.39 10.62
C GLN A 215 24.45 10.69 9.13
N ALA A 216 23.62 11.58 8.59
CA ALA A 216 23.63 11.95 7.18
C ALA A 216 24.97 12.57 6.77
N LEU A 217 25.57 13.42 7.61
CA LEU A 217 26.91 13.97 7.34
C LEU A 217 28.01 12.90 7.42
N SER A 218 27.87 11.90 8.27
CA SER A 218 28.88 10.85 8.47
C SER A 218 28.94 9.84 7.31
N ASN A 219 27.79 9.39 6.80
CA ASN A 219 27.72 8.32 5.80
C ASN A 219 26.60 8.47 4.76
N GLY A 220 25.89 9.60 4.74
CA GLY A 220 24.79 9.85 3.81
C GLY A 220 23.53 9.02 4.08
N LYS A 221 23.37 8.45 5.28
CA LYS A 221 22.21 7.62 5.67
C LYS A 221 21.37 8.29 6.77
N GLY A 222 20.21 7.70 7.07
CA GLY A 222 19.23 8.28 7.98
C GLY A 222 18.45 9.45 7.37
N CYS A 223 18.46 9.61 6.05
CA CYS A 223 17.75 10.68 5.35
C CYS A 223 17.01 10.15 4.12
N SER A 224 16.05 10.93 3.64
CA SER A 224 15.28 10.67 2.43
C SER A 224 15.17 11.94 1.58
N TRP A 225 15.19 11.76 0.26
CA TRP A 225 15.14 12.85 -0.72
C TRP A 225 13.70 13.05 -1.19
N LEU A 226 12.79 13.35 -0.26
CA LEU A 226 11.34 13.38 -0.53
C LEU A 226 10.93 14.47 -1.54
N ASP A 227 11.74 15.53 -1.67
CA ASP A 227 11.55 16.56 -2.70
C ASP A 227 11.73 15.99 -4.13
N ASP A 228 12.61 15.02 -4.32
CA ASP A 228 12.84 14.37 -5.62
C ASP A 228 11.68 13.43 -6.00
N CYS A 229 10.88 13.02 -5.00
CA CYS A 229 9.70 12.16 -5.17
C CYS A 229 8.39 12.95 -5.19
N ARG A 230 8.44 14.26 -5.42
CA ARG A 230 7.22 15.08 -5.47
C ARG A 230 6.34 14.67 -6.63
N ILE A 231 5.03 14.61 -6.36
CA ILE A 231 4.02 14.25 -7.35
C ILE A 231 3.62 15.53 -8.10
N PRO A 232 3.90 15.62 -9.42
CA PRO A 232 3.58 16.80 -10.20
C PRO A 232 2.09 17.15 -10.12
N THR A 233 1.78 18.44 -10.18
CA THR A 233 0.41 18.94 -10.23
C THR A 233 0.26 19.89 -11.42
N GLY A 234 -0.90 19.85 -12.08
CA GLY A 234 -1.33 20.90 -13.00
C GLY A 234 -1.89 22.13 -12.27
N GLU A 235 -1.63 22.27 -10.97
CA GLU A 235 -2.13 23.40 -10.19
C GLU A 235 -1.35 24.66 -10.58
N ASN A 236 -2.07 25.69 -11.02
CA ASN A 236 -1.43 26.97 -11.32
C ASN A 236 -1.18 27.73 -10.01
N HIS A 237 0.07 27.69 -9.53
CA HIS A 237 0.49 28.32 -8.29
C HIS A 237 0.76 29.84 -8.41
N ALA A 238 0.66 30.39 -9.63
CA ALA A 238 1.05 31.77 -9.96
C ALA A 238 0.24 32.89 -9.27
N ASN A 239 -0.87 32.58 -8.60
CA ASN A 239 -1.74 33.56 -7.92
C ASN A 239 -1.78 33.39 -6.39
N ARG A 240 -0.80 32.68 -5.81
CA ARG A 240 -0.77 32.36 -4.37
C ARG A 240 0.28 33.15 -3.58
N ASP A 241 0.81 34.23 -4.17
CA ASP A 241 1.74 35.15 -3.52
C ASP A 241 0.98 36.08 -2.56
N ARG A 242 0.87 35.67 -1.29
CA ARG A 242 0.47 36.58 -0.22
C ARG A 242 1.68 37.40 0.22
N ILE A 243 1.84 38.58 -0.38
CA ILE A 243 2.86 39.56 0.00
C ILE A 243 2.57 40.02 1.45
N GLY A 244 3.52 39.78 2.37
CA GLY A 244 3.47 40.31 3.76
C GLY A 244 3.11 39.31 4.86
N GLU A 245 2.77 38.05 4.57
CA GLU A 245 2.66 37.00 5.59
C GLU A 245 4.06 36.46 5.97
N ARG A 246 4.25 36.02 7.23
CA ARG A 246 5.50 35.37 7.68
C ARG A 246 5.82 34.20 6.75
N THR A 247 6.85 34.37 5.92
CA THR A 247 7.32 33.41 4.92
C THR A 247 8.21 32.33 5.55
N LYS A 248 8.69 31.41 4.69
CA LYS A 248 9.63 30.29 4.93
C LYS A 248 10.72 30.53 5.98
N ASP A 249 11.11 31.78 6.19
CA ASP A 249 12.25 32.20 7.01
C ASP A 249 11.89 32.67 8.43
N GLN A 250 10.60 32.67 8.81
CA GLN A 250 10.17 33.08 10.16
C GLN A 250 9.49 31.96 10.94
N ARG A 251 9.98 31.69 12.15
CA ARG A 251 9.37 30.75 13.09
C ARG A 251 8.01 31.28 13.57
N TYR A 252 7.05 30.38 13.78
CA TYR A 252 5.77 30.72 14.43
C TYR A 252 5.95 30.98 15.94
N THR A 253 6.95 30.37 16.58
CA THR A 253 7.30 30.62 17.99
C THR A 253 8.82 30.54 18.22
N ASP A 254 9.33 31.27 19.22
CA ASP A 254 10.77 31.28 19.57
C ASP A 254 11.17 30.20 20.60
N LYS A 255 10.20 29.47 21.18
CA LYS A 255 10.42 28.42 22.19
C LYS A 255 9.38 27.28 22.09
N GLY A 256 9.84 26.03 22.27
CA GLY A 256 9.00 24.81 22.38
C GLY A 256 9.41 23.68 21.42
N ASN A 257 9.32 22.42 21.88
CA ASN A 257 9.71 21.21 21.13
C ASN A 257 8.67 20.73 20.10
N THR A 258 7.48 21.31 20.05
CA THR A 258 6.44 20.95 19.07
C THR A 258 6.48 21.93 17.89
N ASN A 259 7.61 21.96 17.19
CA ASN A 259 7.74 22.69 15.94
C ASN A 259 7.27 21.79 14.80
N PHE A 260 5.95 21.65 14.64
CA PHE A 260 5.38 21.27 13.35
C PHE A 260 5.62 22.46 12.42
N ALA A 261 6.82 22.56 11.85
CA ALA A 261 6.94 23.26 10.59
C ALA A 261 6.06 22.47 9.63
N ALA A 262 4.78 22.85 9.52
CA ALA A 262 3.91 22.42 8.45
C ALA A 262 4.68 22.79 7.20
N THR A 263 5.38 21.84 6.59
CA THR A 263 6.32 22.06 5.47
C THR A 263 5.68 23.03 4.49
N PRO A 264 6.09 24.32 4.46
CA PRO A 264 5.32 25.34 3.76
C PRO A 264 5.94 25.63 2.40
N GLY A 265 5.17 25.36 1.36
CA GLY A 265 5.17 26.22 0.16
C GLY A 265 4.36 27.51 0.45
N PRO A 266 4.23 28.41 -0.54
CA PRO A 266 3.20 29.46 -0.52
C PRO A 266 1.87 28.84 -0.09
N ARG A 267 1.04 29.54 0.71
CA ARG A 267 -0.28 29.01 1.10
C ARG A 267 -1.06 28.68 -0.17
N GLY A 268 -1.04 27.41 -0.54
CA GLY A 268 -1.06 27.15 -1.96
C GLY A 268 -0.22 26.05 -2.57
N GLY A 269 0.46 25.19 -1.83
CA GLY A 269 1.24 24.11 -2.45
C GLY A 269 2.53 24.60 -3.14
N ASP A 270 3.43 23.65 -3.35
CA ASP A 270 4.77 23.89 -3.90
C ASP A 270 4.72 23.78 -5.44
N GLY A 271 5.39 24.70 -6.14
CA GLY A 271 5.50 24.66 -7.60
C GLY A 271 6.21 23.40 -8.13
N ALA A 272 6.99 22.72 -7.29
CA ALA A 272 7.57 21.41 -7.59
C ALA A 272 6.56 20.24 -7.48
N GLY A 273 5.33 20.50 -7.03
CA GLY A 273 4.30 19.47 -6.83
C GLY A 273 4.08 19.08 -5.36
N ARG A 274 3.18 18.12 -5.15
CA ARG A 274 2.80 17.67 -3.80
C ARG A 274 3.87 16.77 -3.21
N PHE A 275 3.98 16.81 -1.89
CA PHE A 275 4.81 15.87 -1.14
C PHE A 275 4.35 14.42 -1.39
N PRO A 276 5.27 13.44 -1.47
CA PRO A 276 4.90 12.04 -1.67
C PRO A 276 4.01 11.54 -0.52
N ALA A 277 2.95 10.81 -0.89
CA ALA A 277 2.07 10.15 0.07
C ALA A 277 2.59 8.74 0.39
N ASN A 278 2.22 8.20 1.54
CA ASN A 278 2.47 6.79 1.88
C ASN A 278 1.45 5.84 1.23
N VAL A 279 0.95 6.19 0.04
CA VAL A 279 -0.01 5.41 -0.75
C VAL A 279 0.47 5.42 -2.20
N LEU A 280 0.58 4.23 -2.78
CA LEU A 280 0.88 4.01 -4.20
C LEU A 280 -0.35 3.39 -4.84
N VAL A 281 -0.81 3.93 -5.96
CA VAL A 281 -1.98 3.39 -6.67
C VAL A 281 -1.57 2.85 -8.03
N SER A 282 -1.97 1.62 -8.33
CA SER A 282 -1.84 1.01 -9.65
C SER A 282 -3.20 0.77 -10.29
N ASP A 283 -3.22 0.60 -11.61
CA ASP A 283 -4.41 0.25 -12.40
C ASP A 283 -5.60 1.23 -12.24
N ASP A 284 -5.32 2.48 -11.88
CA ASP A 284 -6.34 3.49 -11.56
C ASP A 284 -7.36 2.97 -10.51
N ALA A 285 -6.89 2.18 -9.53
CA ALA A 285 -7.75 1.45 -8.60
C ALA A 285 -8.64 2.33 -7.70
N LEU A 286 -8.38 3.65 -7.63
CA LEU A 286 -9.21 4.61 -6.92
C LEU A 286 -10.14 5.42 -7.85
N ASP A 287 -10.20 5.09 -9.14
CA ASP A 287 -11.18 5.69 -10.06
C ASP A 287 -12.59 5.14 -9.78
N ASP A 288 -13.45 6.03 -9.30
CA ASP A 288 -14.87 5.78 -9.11
C ASP A 288 -15.71 6.26 -10.30
N GLY A 289 -15.06 6.63 -11.41
CA GLY A 289 -15.68 7.17 -12.62
C GLY A 289 -16.15 8.62 -12.47
N ILE A 290 -15.92 9.26 -11.31
CA ILE A 290 -16.28 10.65 -11.05
C ILE A 290 -15.06 11.52 -11.25
N LYS A 291 -15.05 12.27 -12.35
CA LYS A 291 -14.09 13.36 -12.55
C LYS A 291 -14.33 14.45 -11.51
N ARG A 292 -13.46 14.52 -10.51
CA ARG A 292 -13.49 15.58 -9.51
C ARG A 292 -12.71 16.79 -10.01
N THR A 293 -13.42 17.90 -10.17
CA THR A 293 -12.82 19.23 -10.27
C THR A 293 -12.70 19.81 -8.86
N THR A 294 -11.49 20.12 -8.43
CA THR A 294 -11.30 20.96 -7.25
C THR A 294 -11.74 22.38 -7.61
N ASN A 295 -13.01 22.70 -7.39
CA ASN A 295 -13.42 24.10 -7.34
C ASN A 295 -12.73 24.71 -6.13
N SER A 296 -12.01 25.81 -6.31
CA SER A 296 -11.59 26.62 -5.17
C SER A 296 -12.86 26.97 -4.40
N THR A 297 -13.06 26.39 -3.23
CA THR A 297 -14.00 26.93 -2.27
C THR A 297 -13.62 28.39 -2.11
N GLY A 298 -14.54 29.29 -2.46
CA GLY A 298 -14.31 30.72 -2.38
C GLY A 298 -13.61 31.03 -1.08
N SER A 299 -12.43 31.63 -1.19
CA SER A 299 -11.72 32.19 -0.07
C SER A 299 -12.73 33.05 0.70
N HIS A 300 -13.07 32.66 1.93
CA HIS A 300 -13.71 33.57 2.83
C HIS A 300 -12.75 34.77 2.90
N ALA A 301 -13.21 35.93 2.42
CA ALA A 301 -12.46 37.17 2.60
C ALA A 301 -12.11 37.30 4.09
N PRO A 302 -10.93 37.83 4.46
CA PRO A 302 -10.70 38.18 5.84
C PRO A 302 -11.82 39.14 6.24
N SER A 303 -12.67 38.72 7.18
CA SER A 303 -13.63 39.63 7.76
C SER A 303 -12.82 40.55 8.67
N ASP A 304 -12.65 41.80 8.26
CA ASP A 304 -12.32 42.85 9.21
C ASP A 304 -13.44 42.89 10.24
N TYR A 305 -13.11 42.51 11.47
CA TYR A 305 -14.03 42.55 12.60
C TYR A 305 -13.91 43.94 13.24
N GLU A 306 -14.83 44.85 12.91
CA GLU A 306 -15.26 45.82 13.92
C GLU A 306 -16.40 45.20 14.71
N THR A 307 -16.22 45.14 16.03
CA THR A 307 -17.17 44.63 16.99
C THR A 307 -18.41 45.52 17.06
N ASP A 308 -19.53 45.07 16.49
CA ASP A 308 -20.86 45.38 17.02
C ASP A 308 -21.85 44.26 16.69
N TRP A 309 -22.66 43.87 17.67
CA TRP A 309 -23.25 42.52 17.77
C TRP A 309 -24.61 42.35 17.07
N MET A 310 -25.08 43.27 16.22
CA MET A 310 -26.46 43.15 15.67
C MET A 310 -26.72 43.50 14.20
N GLU A 311 -25.79 44.02 13.38
CA GLU A 311 -26.12 44.31 11.97
C GLU A 311 -25.00 43.93 10.99
N ARG A 312 -25.12 42.74 10.38
CA ARG A 312 -24.22 42.30 9.28
C ARG A 312 -24.83 42.63 7.92
N LYS A 313 -24.26 43.59 7.19
CA LYS A 313 -24.46 43.73 5.73
C LYS A 313 -23.22 43.21 4.99
N PHE A 314 -23.43 42.19 4.16
CA PHE A 314 -22.37 41.61 3.31
C PHE A 314 -22.15 42.49 2.06
N LYS A 315 -20.91 42.96 1.84
CA LYS A 315 -20.47 43.42 0.52
C LYS A 315 -19.68 42.30 -0.15
N ALA A 316 -20.16 41.83 -1.30
CA ALA A 316 -19.48 40.82 -2.10
C ALA A 316 -18.32 41.45 -2.88
N GLY A 317 -17.09 41.04 -2.59
CA GLY A 317 -15.94 41.24 -3.46
C GLY A 317 -15.83 40.11 -4.48
N ALA A 318 -15.42 40.42 -5.71
CA ALA A 318 -15.27 39.45 -6.78
C ALA A 318 -14.09 38.49 -6.50
N ALA A 319 -14.35 37.18 -6.57
CA ALA A 319 -13.32 36.14 -6.45
C ALA A 319 -12.59 35.95 -7.79
N ALA A 320 -11.25 35.93 -7.74
CA ALA A 320 -10.44 35.55 -8.90
C ALA A 320 -10.51 34.02 -9.12
N PRO A 321 -10.68 33.54 -10.37
CA PRO A 321 -10.75 32.13 -10.67
C PRO A 321 -9.38 31.46 -10.49
N TYR A 322 -9.33 30.42 -9.65
CA TYR A 322 -8.18 29.53 -9.54
C TYR A 322 -8.22 28.47 -10.65
N GLY A 323 -7.05 28.06 -11.15
CA GLY A 323 -6.95 27.01 -12.17
C GLY A 323 -7.56 25.69 -11.70
N THR A 324 -8.38 25.07 -12.55
CA THR A 324 -9.07 23.81 -12.27
C THR A 324 -8.20 22.61 -12.66
N ASN A 325 -7.97 21.69 -11.72
CA ASN A 325 -7.37 20.39 -11.97
C ASN A 325 -8.47 19.31 -11.99
N SER A 326 -8.52 18.50 -13.05
CA SER A 326 -9.56 17.45 -13.25
C SER A 326 -8.94 16.08 -13.54
N GLY A 327 -9.50 15.01 -12.97
CA GLY A 327 -9.08 13.62 -13.22
C GLY A 327 -9.70 12.63 -12.22
N SER A 328 -9.26 11.38 -12.23
CA SER A 328 -9.61 10.35 -11.22
C SER A 328 -8.90 10.63 -9.88
N ALA A 329 -9.34 10.00 -8.79
CA ALA A 329 -8.70 10.17 -7.48
C ALA A 329 -7.29 9.54 -7.43
N SER A 330 -6.97 8.60 -8.32
CA SER A 330 -5.65 7.95 -8.37
C SER A 330 -4.53 8.93 -8.73
N ARG A 331 -4.81 10.03 -9.46
CA ARG A 331 -3.82 11.06 -9.82
C ARG A 331 -3.11 11.72 -8.62
N TYR A 332 -3.65 11.54 -7.41
CA TYR A 332 -3.04 12.04 -6.19
C TYR A 332 -1.93 11.13 -5.65
N PHE A 333 -1.85 9.90 -6.15
CA PHE A 333 -1.06 8.79 -5.62
C PHE A 333 -0.41 7.94 -6.73
N ASP A 334 -0.37 8.48 -7.94
CA ASP A 334 0.17 7.81 -9.12
C ASP A 334 1.69 7.74 -9.05
N LEU A 335 2.27 6.69 -9.62
CA LEU A 335 3.70 6.38 -9.59
C LEU A 335 4.52 7.19 -10.61
#